data_AF-A0A840WG57-F1
#
_entry.id   AF-A0A840WG57-F1
#
_cell.length_a   1.000
_cell.length_b   1.000
_cell.length_c   1.000
_cell.angle_alpha   90.00
_cell.angle_beta   90.00
_cell.angle_gamma   90.00
#
_symmetry.space_group_name_H-M   'P 1'
#
loop_
_entity.id
_entity.type
_entity.pdbx_description
1 polymer ?
#
loop_
_entity_poly.entity_id
_entity_poly.type
_entity_poly.pdbx_seq_one_letter_code
_entity_poly.pdbx_strand_id
1 'polypeptide(L)' 'MRVEEVAQQGHPVQVLSELSQDCDLLAVGTRGLGGFAGLLLGSVSRNVISYSRCPVAVVRGRQE' A
#
# COMPACT_ATOMS: atom_id res chain seq x y z
N MET A 1 -19.42 -6.25 9.93
CA MET A 1 -18.09 -5.87 9.41
C MET A 1 -17.56 -4.78 10.30
N ARG A 2 -16.42 -5.00 10.95
CA ARG A 2 -15.73 -3.96 11.75
C ARG A 2 -14.74 -3.26 10.83
N VAL A 3 -14.65 -1.95 10.92
CA VAL A 3 -13.68 -1.13 10.19
C VAL A 3 -12.95 -0.28 11.22
N GLU A 4 -11.63 -0.23 11.11
CA GLU A 4 -10.76 0.59 11.95
C GLU A 4 -9.94 1.48 11.02
N GLU A 5 -9.94 2.78 11.30
CA GLU A 5 -9.10 3.75 10.60
C GLU A 5 -7.93 4.09 11.49
N VAL A 6 -6.72 4.04 10.92
CA VAL A 6 -5.49 4.31 11.64
C VAL A 6 -4.61 5.24 10.82
N ALA A 7 -4.21 6.36 11.43
CA ALA A 7 -3.19 7.25 10.91
C ALA A 7 -1.94 7.11 11.77
N GLN A 8 -0.84 6.62 11.17
CA GLN A 8 0.46 6.52 11.84
C GLN A 8 1.48 7.41 11.15
N GLN A 9 2.33 8.04 11.96
CA GLN A 9 3.48 8.81 11.48
C GLN A 9 4.69 7.89 11.32
N GLY A 10 5.41 8.01 10.20
CA GLY A 10 6.61 7.23 9.94
C GLY A 10 6.89 7.08 8.45
N HIS A 11 7.92 6.32 8.11
CA HIS A 11 8.18 5.97 6.71
C HIS A 11 7.12 4.95 6.24
N PRO A 12 6.33 5.24 5.19
CA PRO A 12 5.16 4.42 4.84
C PRO A 12 5.47 2.94 4.61
N VAL A 13 6.62 2.64 3.99
CA VAL A 13 7.03 1.26 3.73
C VAL A 13 7.28 0.50 5.03
N GLN A 14 7.90 1.15 6.02
CA GLN A 14 8.21 0.51 7.30
C GLN A 14 6.92 0.22 8.06
N VAL A 15 6.08 1.23 8.23
CA VAL A 15 4.80 1.11 8.94
C VAL A 15 3.91 0.03 8.31
N LEU A 16 3.76 0.04 6.98
CA LEU A 16 2.95 -0.97 6.28
C LEU A 16 3.56 -2.39 6.37
N SER A 17 4.90 -2.51 6.38
CA SER A 17 5.56 -3.82 6.53
C SER A 17 5.41 -4.37 7.94
N GLU A 18 5.45 -3.52 8.96
CA GLU A 18 5.20 -3.90 10.35
C GLU A 18 3.74 -4.36 10.52
N LEU A 19 2.78 -3.55 10.09
CA LEU A 19 1.34 -3.89 10.15
C LEU A 19 0.99 -5.15 9.35
N SER A 20 1.72 -5.43 8.27
CA SER A 20 1.48 -6.63 7.46
C SER A 20 1.74 -7.95 8.20
N GLN A 21 2.38 -7.93 9.36
CA GLN A 21 2.57 -9.12 10.22
C GLN A 21 1.24 -9.66 10.75
N ASP A 22 0.27 -8.78 10.97
CA ASP A 22 -1.02 -9.10 11.59
C ASP A 22 -2.17 -9.09 10.57
N CYS A 23 -1.86 -9.15 9.27
CA CYS A 23 -2.84 -9.05 8.18
C CYS A 23 -2.79 -10.26 7.24
N ASP A 24 -3.95 -10.76 6.82
CA ASP A 24 -4.03 -11.81 5.78
C ASP A 24 -3.70 -11.27 4.37
N LEU A 25 -3.92 -9.98 4.14
CA LEU A 25 -3.69 -9.31 2.86
C LEU A 25 -3.45 -7.81 3.07
N LEU A 26 -2.41 -7.27 2.43
CA LEU A 26 -2.18 -5.83 2.34
C LEU A 26 -2.63 -5.30 0.97
N ALA A 27 -3.66 -4.44 0.96
CA ALA A 27 -4.12 -3.78 -0.26
C ALA A 27 -3.54 -2.36 -0.38
N VAL A 28 -2.87 -2.06 -1.49
CA VAL A 28 -2.30 -0.74 -1.79
C VAL A 28 -2.70 -0.26 -3.18
N GLY A 29 -2.82 1.06 -3.35
CA GLY A 29 -3.04 1.67 -4.66
C GLY A 29 -1.83 1.53 -5.58
N THR A 30 -2.03 1.70 -6.88
CA THR A 30 -0.92 1.67 -7.87
C THR A 30 -0.10 2.96 -7.90
N ARG A 31 -0.66 4.09 -7.49
CA ARG A 31 -0.03 5.42 -7.48
C ARG A 31 -0.78 6.39 -6.57
N GLY A 32 -0.10 7.46 -6.14
CA GLY A 32 -0.69 8.53 -5.33
C GLY A 32 -1.44 9.59 -6.16
N LEU A 33 -2.05 10.55 -5.47
CA LEU A 33 -2.95 11.58 -6.00
C LEU A 33 -2.27 12.62 -6.93
N GLY A 34 -0.93 12.71 -6.95
CA GLY A 34 -0.15 13.69 -7.73
C GLY A 34 0.51 13.17 -9.02
N GLY A 35 0.23 11.93 -9.42
CA GLY A 35 0.47 11.34 -10.74
C GLY A 35 1.75 11.69 -11.53
N PHE A 36 2.79 10.86 -11.42
CA PHE A 36 3.73 10.67 -12.54
C PHE A 36 3.02 9.85 -13.63
N ALA A 37 2.34 10.56 -14.55
CA ALA A 37 1.66 9.94 -15.69
C ALA A 37 2.70 9.20 -16.56
N GLY A 38 2.85 7.89 -16.33
CA GLY A 38 3.84 7.05 -17.00
C GLY A 38 4.43 5.97 -16.10
N LEU A 39 4.34 6.10 -14.77
CA LEU A 39 4.86 5.09 -13.85
C LEU A 39 3.79 4.05 -13.51
N LEU A 40 4.13 2.77 -13.70
CA LEU A 40 3.21 1.64 -13.44
C LEU A 40 2.95 1.41 -11.93
N LEU A 41 3.93 1.74 -11.08
CA LEU A 41 3.88 1.56 -9.62
C LEU A 41 4.46 2.77 -8.90
N GLY A 42 3.77 3.24 -7.85
CA GLY A 42 4.28 4.24 -6.92
C GLY A 42 5.44 3.73 -6.07
N SER A 43 6.20 4.65 -5.48
CA SER A 43 7.36 4.33 -4.63
C SER A 43 7.00 3.43 -3.46
N VAL A 44 5.87 3.68 -2.79
CA VAL A 44 5.39 2.87 -1.66
C VAL A 44 5.02 1.47 -2.15
N SER A 45 4.12 1.36 -3.14
CA SER A 45 3.63 0.09 -3.68
C SER A 45 4.76 -0.80 -4.17
N ARG A 46 5.79 -0.23 -4.84
CA ARG A 46 6.96 -0.99 -5.28
C ARG A 46 7.77 -1.55 -4.11
N ASN A 47 7.96 -0.80 -3.04
CA ASN A 47 8.79 -1.22 -1.92
C ASN A 47 8.04 -2.20 -1.00
N VAL A 48 6.76 -1.99 -0.72
CA VAL A 48 6.00 -2.89 0.18
C VAL A 48 5.91 -4.30 -0.38
N ILE A 49 5.79 -4.48 -1.71
CA ILE A 49 5.85 -5.81 -2.34
C ILE A 49 7.11 -6.60 -1.94
N SER A 50 8.23 -5.91 -1.73
CA SER A 50 9.50 -6.55 -1.37
C SER A 50 9.66 -6.82 0.13
N TYR A 51 8.96 -6.08 0.99
CA TYR A 51 9.21 -6.07 2.44
C TYR A 51 8.03 -6.51 3.31
N SER A 52 6.82 -6.62 2.73
CA SER A 52 5.63 -7.11 3.44
C SER A 52 5.78 -8.56 3.90
N ARG A 53 5.12 -8.86 5.02
CA ARG A 53 5.06 -10.19 5.64
C ARG A 53 3.81 -10.99 5.25
N CYS A 54 2.92 -10.40 4.46
CA CYS A 54 1.73 -11.03 3.90
C CYS A 54 1.60 -10.75 2.40
N PRO A 55 0.69 -11.46 1.68
CA PRO A 55 0.40 -11.17 0.28
C PRO A 55 0.00 -9.71 0.05
N VAL A 56 0.43 -9.15 -1.08
CA VAL A 56 0.15 -7.75 -1.45
C VAL A 56 -0.74 -7.68 -2.68
N ALA A 57 -1.90 -7.05 -2.54
CA ALA A 57 -2.78 -6.71 -3.65
C ALA A 57 -2.55 -5.27 -4.10
N VAL A 58 -2.07 -5.11 -5.34
CA VAL A 58 -1.85 -3.80 -5.95
C VAL A 58 -3.05 -3.44 -6.81
N VAL A 59 -3.85 -2.49 -6.34
CA VAL A 59 -5.17 -2.18 -6.91
C VAL A 59 -5.10 -0.91 -7.77
N ARG A 60 -5.53 -1.01 -9.02
CA ARG A 60 -5.76 0.16 -9.89
C ARG A 60 -7.14 0.72 -9.59
N GLY A 61 -7.21 2.00 -9.22
CA GLY A 61 -8.48 2.71 -9.10
C GLY A 61 -9.20 2.74 -10.46
N ARG A 62 -10.54 2.66 -10.44
CA ARG A 62 -11.34 2.94 -11.63
C ARG A 62 -11.10 4.39 -12.03
N GLN A 63 -10.83 4.60 -13.31
CA GLN A 63 -10.92 5.93 -13.91
C GLN A 63 -12.36 6.06 -14.40
N GLU A 64 -13.05 7.12 -13.95
CA GLU A 64 -14.31 7.57 -14.55
C GLU A 64 -14.00 8.40 -15.80
#